data_AF-A0A2G2YUN5-F1
#
_entry.id   AF-A0A2G2YUN5-F1
#
_cell.length_a   1.000
_cell.length_b   1.000
_cell.length_c   1.000
_cell.angle_alpha   90.00
_cell.angle_beta   90.00
_cell.angle_gamma   90.00
#
_symmetry.space_group_name_H-M   'P 1'
#
loop_
_entity.id
_entity.type
_entity.pdbx_description
1 polymer ?
#
loop_
_entity_poly.entity_id
_entity_poly.type
_entity_poly.pdbx_seq_one_letter_code
_entity_poly.pdbx_strand_id
1 'polypeptide(L)'
;MVGHDDQRKWLVEDLTRSYSGEPKVIAIVGMGGIGKTTLANEVYNDVCIRSHFDVCAWVTVSQQQNVKEILLSLLRSTKVDKVFTGSETELADMLQKSLKGKRYLIVLDDMWKTEAWDAVRLCFPCENKGSGILLMTRNTEVARDAALPYEFETVGKQIADECHGLPLTIAVVAGLLKSKRAIEDWRSVAKDVKLLVTNDPDERCSRVLGLSYNHLTSNLKACVLHFGIFPEDSEIPVKNLMRSWMDEGFLKLKMIWKERLRSVCKSLSIDV
;
A
#
# COMPACT_ATOMS: atom_id res chain seq x y z
N MET A 1 -24.39 -24.82 -2.47
CA MET A 1 -23.25 -24.15 -1.78
C MET A 1 -21.98 -24.82 -2.27
N VAL A 2 -21.40 -24.36 -3.38
CA VAL A 2 -20.13 -24.87 -3.90
C VAL A 2 -19.39 -23.63 -4.38
N GLY A 3 -18.40 -23.15 -3.62
CA GLY A 3 -17.65 -21.92 -3.91
C GLY A 3 -17.11 -21.17 -2.69
N HIS A 4 -17.78 -21.27 -1.53
CA HIS A 4 -17.28 -20.67 -0.28
C HIS A 4 -16.17 -21.50 0.38
N ASP A 5 -16.13 -22.82 0.16
CA ASP A 5 -15.13 -23.70 0.79
C ASP A 5 -13.70 -23.40 0.33
N ASP A 6 -13.49 -23.10 -0.95
CA ASP A 6 -12.18 -22.75 -1.49
C ASP A 6 -11.70 -21.40 -0.93
N GLN A 7 -12.60 -20.42 -0.83
CA GLN A 7 -12.31 -19.11 -0.24
C GLN A 7 -11.98 -19.23 1.26
N ARG A 8 -12.78 -20.01 2.01
CA ARG A 8 -12.54 -20.29 3.42
C ARG A 8 -11.18 -20.95 3.61
N LYS A 9 -10.90 -22.01 2.84
CA LYS A 9 -9.64 -22.76 2.91
C LYS A 9 -8.46 -21.85 2.62
N TRP A 10 -8.54 -21.03 1.56
CA TRP A 10 -7.53 -20.04 1.25
C TRP A 10 -7.32 -19.04 2.39
N LEU A 11 -8.39 -18.47 2.98
CA LEU A 11 -8.28 -17.55 4.12
C LEU A 11 -7.59 -18.20 5.33
N VAL A 12 -7.95 -19.43 5.66
CA VAL A 12 -7.35 -20.17 6.78
C VAL A 12 -5.87 -20.43 6.54
N GLU A 13 -5.51 -20.92 5.35
CA GLU A 13 -4.12 -21.15 4.96
C GLU A 13 -3.33 -19.84 4.97
N ASP A 14 -3.91 -18.76 4.44
CA ASP A 14 -3.23 -17.48 4.31
C ASP A 14 -3.03 -16.77 5.66
N LEU A 15 -3.98 -16.88 6.59
CA LEU A 15 -3.88 -16.36 7.97
C LEU A 15 -2.89 -17.15 8.83
N THR A 16 -2.77 -18.46 8.62
CA THR A 16 -1.89 -19.33 9.42
C THR A 16 -0.45 -19.36 8.89
N ARG A 17 -0.20 -18.81 7.71
CA ARG A 17 1.14 -18.80 7.10
C ARG A 17 1.96 -17.62 7.61
N SER A 18 3.08 -17.93 8.24
CA SER A 18 3.98 -16.93 8.85
C SER A 18 5.00 -16.41 7.84
N TYR A 19 4.86 -15.15 7.43
CA TYR A 19 5.79 -14.52 6.47
C TYR A 19 6.47 -13.25 6.97
N SER A 20 5.94 -12.63 8.03
CA SER A 20 6.14 -11.21 8.33
C SER A 20 6.40 -10.98 9.82
N GLY A 21 7.18 -9.93 10.12
CA GLY A 21 7.31 -9.38 11.47
C GLY A 21 6.05 -8.67 11.93
N GLU A 22 5.32 -8.01 11.02
CA GLU A 22 4.07 -7.30 11.27
C GLU A 22 2.82 -8.19 11.18
N PRO A 23 1.71 -7.80 11.85
CA PRO A 23 0.42 -8.46 11.75
C PRO A 23 -0.11 -8.40 10.33
N LYS A 24 -0.55 -9.55 9.83
CA LYS A 24 -1.13 -9.67 8.49
C LYS A 24 -2.54 -9.10 8.46
N VAL A 25 -2.83 -8.18 7.54
CA VAL A 25 -4.17 -7.61 7.38
C VAL A 25 -4.82 -8.15 6.10
N ILE A 26 -6.01 -8.72 6.22
CA ILE A 26 -6.82 -9.21 5.09
C ILE A 26 -8.16 -8.48 5.13
N ALA A 27 -8.52 -7.80 4.02
CA ALA A 27 -9.80 -7.12 3.88
C ALA A 27 -10.76 -7.91 2.98
N ILE A 28 -11.94 -8.26 3.49
CA ILE A 28 -13.05 -8.84 2.71
C ILE A 28 -14.03 -7.72 2.36
N VAL A 29 -14.20 -7.47 1.06
CA VAL A 29 -15.03 -6.39 0.53
C VAL A 29 -16.26 -6.94 -0.18
N GLY A 30 -17.39 -6.30 0.02
CA GLY A 30 -18.61 -6.68 -0.71
C GLY A 30 -19.85 -5.95 -0.21
N MET A 31 -20.93 -6.05 -0.98
CA MET A 31 -22.21 -5.40 -0.66
C MET A 31 -22.84 -5.97 0.63
N GLY A 32 -23.82 -5.25 1.18
CA GLY A 32 -24.60 -5.74 2.32
C GLY A 32 -25.34 -7.03 1.99
N GLY A 33 -25.44 -7.96 2.94
CA GLY A 33 -26.17 -9.22 2.76
C GLY A 33 -25.47 -10.29 1.90
N ILE A 34 -24.30 -10.00 1.34
CA ILE A 34 -23.56 -10.96 0.47
C ILE A 34 -22.93 -12.15 1.24
N GLY A 35 -23.02 -12.16 2.58
CA GLY A 35 -22.48 -13.24 3.41
C GLY A 35 -21.02 -13.08 3.87
N LYS A 36 -20.45 -11.86 3.85
CA LYS A 36 -19.08 -11.60 4.39
C LYS A 36 -18.94 -12.07 5.84
N THR A 37 -19.87 -11.63 6.68
CA THR A 37 -19.95 -11.99 8.10
C THR A 37 -20.07 -13.50 8.26
N THR A 38 -20.82 -14.17 7.39
CA THR A 38 -20.96 -15.64 7.38
C THR A 38 -19.62 -16.33 7.06
N LEU A 39 -18.95 -15.92 5.98
CA LEU A 39 -17.64 -16.47 5.61
C LEU A 39 -16.58 -16.23 6.70
N ALA A 40 -16.53 -15.02 7.25
CA ALA A 40 -15.61 -14.71 8.34
C ALA A 40 -15.92 -15.52 9.60
N ASN A 41 -17.20 -15.77 9.91
CA ASN A 41 -17.60 -16.60 11.04
C ASN A 41 -17.20 -18.07 10.85
N GLU A 42 -17.28 -18.60 9.63
CA GLU A 42 -16.78 -19.94 9.30
C GLU A 42 -15.26 -20.03 9.50
N VAL A 43 -14.50 -19.04 9.04
CA VAL A 43 -13.04 -18.97 9.25
C VAL A 43 -12.69 -18.81 10.73
N TYR A 44 -13.36 -17.90 11.44
CA TYR A 44 -13.08 -17.61 12.85
C TYR A 44 -13.29 -18.82 13.77
N ASN A 45 -14.27 -19.66 13.45
CA ASN A 45 -14.57 -20.86 14.21
C ASN A 45 -13.80 -22.10 13.73
N ASP A 46 -13.01 -21.98 12.66
CA ASP A 46 -12.21 -23.07 12.11
C ASP A 46 -11.21 -23.60 13.15
N VAL A 47 -11.05 -24.93 13.18
CA VAL A 47 -10.19 -25.62 14.15
C VAL A 47 -8.72 -25.20 13.97
N CYS A 48 -8.26 -25.04 12.74
CA CYS A 48 -6.90 -24.60 12.45
C CYS A 48 -6.66 -23.19 13.01
N ILE A 49 -7.60 -22.27 12.82
CA ILE A 49 -7.53 -20.90 13.36
C ILE A 49 -7.50 -20.93 14.90
N ARG A 50 -8.43 -21.64 15.53
CA ARG A 50 -8.50 -21.74 17.00
C ARG A 50 -7.27 -22.39 17.64
N SER A 51 -6.60 -23.28 16.92
CA SER A 51 -5.36 -23.93 17.39
C SER A 51 -4.10 -23.08 17.14
N HIS A 52 -4.15 -22.14 16.18
CA HIS A 52 -3.00 -21.33 15.77
C HIS A 52 -2.87 -20.05 16.60
N PHE A 53 -3.98 -19.36 16.86
CA PHE A 53 -4.00 -18.08 17.57
C PHE A 53 -4.30 -18.27 19.06
N ASP A 54 -3.50 -17.64 19.92
CA ASP A 54 -3.66 -17.67 21.38
C ASP A 54 -4.83 -16.77 21.83
N VAL A 55 -5.10 -15.71 21.07
CA VAL A 55 -6.18 -14.76 21.34
C VAL A 55 -6.99 -14.53 20.07
N CYS A 56 -8.29 -14.79 20.14
CA CYS A 56 -9.23 -14.45 19.08
C CYS A 56 -10.24 -13.44 19.62
N ALA A 57 -10.44 -12.34 18.92
CA ALA A 57 -11.47 -11.36 19.24
C ALA A 57 -12.27 -11.00 18.00
N TRP A 58 -13.57 -10.81 18.19
CA TRP A 58 -14.48 -10.36 17.16
C TRP A 58 -15.21 -9.12 17.65
N VAL A 59 -15.24 -8.06 16.85
CA VAL A 59 -16.05 -6.88 17.11
C VAL A 59 -16.83 -6.50 15.87
N THR A 60 -18.13 -6.24 16.05
CA THR A 60 -18.95 -5.57 15.04
C THR A 60 -18.89 -4.07 15.30
N VAL A 61 -18.46 -3.32 14.30
CA VAL A 61 -18.20 -1.90 14.42
C VAL A 61 -19.49 -1.13 14.12
N SER A 62 -19.87 -0.24 15.05
CA SER A 62 -21.05 0.61 14.87
C SER A 62 -20.81 1.65 13.78
N GLN A 63 -21.86 2.14 13.12
CA GLN A 63 -21.73 3.20 12.09
C GLN A 63 -21.10 4.49 12.62
N GLN A 64 -21.29 4.78 13.92
CA GLN A 64 -20.69 5.93 14.58
C GLN A 64 -19.17 5.80 14.71
N GLN A 65 -18.64 4.56 14.66
CA GLN A 65 -17.21 4.24 14.66
C GLN A 65 -16.44 4.94 15.78
N ASN A 66 -17.00 4.87 16.98
CA ASN A 66 -16.33 5.38 18.16
C ASN A 66 -15.17 4.45 18.52
N VAL A 67 -13.94 4.93 18.37
CA VAL A 67 -12.70 4.18 18.66
C VAL A 67 -12.74 3.61 20.07
N LYS A 68 -13.21 4.38 21.05
CA LYS A 68 -13.38 3.93 22.44
C LYS A 68 -14.28 2.69 22.55
N GLU A 69 -15.42 2.68 21.85
CA GLU A 69 -16.35 1.54 21.88
C GLU A 69 -15.77 0.29 21.23
N ILE A 70 -15.00 0.46 20.14
CA ILE A 70 -14.30 -0.63 19.48
C ILE A 70 -13.27 -1.24 20.44
N LEU A 71 -12.43 -0.41 21.07
CA LEU A 71 -11.42 -0.85 22.04
C LEU A 71 -12.06 -1.56 23.23
N LEU A 72 -13.15 -1.03 23.78
CA LEU A 72 -13.91 -1.67 24.87
C LEU A 72 -14.47 -3.04 24.46
N SER A 73 -15.00 -3.15 23.25
CA SER A 73 -15.57 -4.39 22.72
C SER A 73 -14.49 -5.45 22.46
N LEU A 74 -13.32 -5.04 21.98
CA LEU A 74 -12.15 -5.90 21.83
C LEU A 74 -11.66 -6.39 23.19
N LEU A 75 -11.51 -5.50 24.17
CA LEU A 75 -11.07 -5.87 25.52
C LEU A 75 -11.99 -6.88 26.19
N ARG A 76 -13.32 -6.70 26.07
CA ARG A 76 -14.33 -7.67 26.54
C ARG A 76 -14.17 -9.03 25.86
N SER A 77 -13.92 -9.04 24.55
CA SER A 77 -13.72 -10.27 23.78
C SER A 77 -12.42 -11.00 24.14
N THR A 78 -11.38 -10.26 24.54
CA THR A 78 -10.09 -10.83 24.98
C THR A 78 -10.09 -11.43 26.40
N LYS A 79 -11.27 -11.56 27.04
CA LYS A 79 -11.47 -12.13 28.40
C LYS A 79 -10.74 -11.38 29.52
N VAL A 80 -10.62 -10.05 29.41
CA VAL A 80 -10.11 -9.22 30.50
C VAL A 80 -11.30 -8.81 31.39
N ASP A 81 -11.45 -9.45 32.55
CA ASP A 81 -12.61 -9.35 33.46
C ASP A 81 -12.72 -8.03 34.27
N LYS A 82 -12.18 -6.91 33.78
CA LYS A 82 -12.27 -5.62 34.49
C LYS A 82 -13.39 -4.75 33.95
N VAL A 83 -14.07 -4.03 34.84
CA VAL A 83 -14.93 -2.89 34.44
C VAL A 83 -14.02 -1.82 33.87
N PHE A 84 -14.15 -1.56 32.57
CA PHE A 84 -13.32 -0.60 31.86
C PHE A 84 -13.97 0.79 31.88
N THR A 85 -13.41 1.70 32.66
CA THR A 85 -13.74 3.12 32.65
C THR A 85 -12.44 3.91 32.52
N GLY A 86 -11.96 4.00 31.28
CA GLY A 86 -10.71 4.70 30.96
C GLY A 86 -10.82 5.62 29.76
N SER A 87 -9.78 6.41 29.54
CA SER A 87 -9.57 7.17 28.31
C SER A 87 -9.16 6.23 27.15
N GLU A 88 -9.22 6.71 25.91
CA GLU A 88 -8.85 5.89 24.73
C GLU A 88 -7.40 5.38 24.80
N THR A 89 -6.48 6.21 25.30
CA THR A 89 -5.07 5.87 25.46
C THR A 89 -4.85 4.78 26.51
N GLU A 90 -5.58 4.82 27.63
CA GLU A 90 -5.54 3.77 28.65
C GLU A 90 -6.09 2.44 28.10
N LEU A 91 -7.20 2.50 27.37
CA LEU A 91 -7.79 1.30 26.74
C LEU A 91 -6.85 0.71 25.69
N ALA A 92 -6.19 1.55 24.89
CA ALA A 92 -5.20 1.13 23.91
C ALA A 92 -4.00 0.44 24.59
N ASP A 93 -3.44 1.04 25.64
CA ASP A 93 -2.32 0.46 26.41
C ASP A 93 -2.72 -0.89 27.05
N MET A 94 -3.93 -0.99 27.60
CA MET A 94 -4.44 -2.25 28.14
C MET A 94 -4.59 -3.33 27.07
N LEU A 95 -5.09 -2.96 25.89
CA LEU A 95 -5.24 -3.88 24.76
C LEU A 95 -3.87 -4.34 24.25
N GLN A 96 -2.93 -3.42 24.09
CA GLN A 96 -1.56 -3.76 23.70
C GLN A 96 -0.93 -4.73 24.70
N LYS A 97 -1.07 -4.47 26.01
CA LYS A 97 -0.57 -5.37 27.08
C LYS A 97 -1.22 -6.74 27.06
N SER A 98 -2.52 -6.84 26.75
CA SER A 98 -3.23 -8.14 26.72
C SER A 98 -2.80 -9.00 25.53
N LEU A 99 -2.45 -8.35 24.42
CA LEU A 99 -2.01 -8.98 23.16
C LEU A 99 -0.51 -9.24 23.10
N LYS A 100 0.33 -8.48 23.81
CA LYS A 100 1.80 -8.56 23.72
C LYS A 100 2.32 -9.99 23.95
N GLY A 101 3.18 -10.45 23.04
CA GLY A 101 3.78 -11.78 23.11
C GLY A 101 2.86 -12.96 22.76
N LYS A 102 1.64 -12.69 22.29
CA LYS A 102 0.65 -13.68 21.88
C LYS A 102 0.31 -13.54 20.41
N ARG A 103 0.07 -14.66 19.71
CA ARG A 103 -0.50 -14.63 18.38
C ARG A 103 -1.98 -14.32 18.48
N TYR A 104 -2.41 -13.24 17.87
CA TYR A 104 -3.81 -12.83 17.92
C TYR A 104 -4.44 -12.82 16.53
N LEU A 105 -5.74 -13.12 16.50
CA LEU A 105 -6.63 -12.85 15.38
C LEU A 105 -7.70 -11.86 15.82
N ILE A 106 -7.72 -10.69 15.21
CA ILE A 106 -8.77 -9.69 15.42
C ILE A 106 -9.67 -9.64 14.20
N VAL A 107 -10.97 -9.85 14.39
CA VAL A 107 -11.99 -9.68 13.35
C VAL A 107 -12.72 -8.36 13.58
N LEU A 108 -12.64 -7.45 12.61
CA LEU A 108 -13.36 -6.19 12.58
C LEU A 108 -14.48 -6.28 11.54
N ASP A 109 -15.72 -6.39 12.00
CA ASP A 109 -16.90 -6.52 11.13
C ASP A 109 -17.55 -5.18 10.85
N ASP A 110 -17.85 -4.93 9.58
CA ASP A 110 -18.51 -3.74 9.02
C ASP A 110 -17.80 -2.42 9.37
N MET A 111 -16.54 -2.24 8.94
CA MET A 111 -15.83 -0.95 9.02
C MET A 111 -16.29 0.03 7.93
N TRP A 112 -16.54 1.30 8.28
CA TRP A 112 -17.10 2.30 7.33
C TRP A 112 -16.14 3.45 6.98
N LYS A 113 -15.20 3.81 7.87
CA LYS A 113 -14.28 4.95 7.77
C LYS A 113 -12.83 4.49 7.87
N THR A 114 -11.96 5.12 7.08
CA THR A 114 -10.51 4.89 7.10
C THR A 114 -9.88 5.44 8.38
N GLU A 115 -10.36 6.58 8.89
CA GLU A 115 -9.80 7.22 10.09
C GLU A 115 -9.96 6.35 11.34
N ALA A 116 -11.09 5.64 11.46
CA ALA A 116 -11.33 4.72 12.55
C ALA A 116 -10.41 3.49 12.45
N TRP A 117 -10.15 3.01 11.23
CA TRP A 117 -9.19 1.93 11.01
C TRP A 117 -7.78 2.36 11.39
N ASP A 118 -7.32 3.52 10.93
CA ASP A 118 -6.00 4.09 11.25
C ASP A 118 -5.81 4.19 12.77
N ALA A 119 -6.80 4.74 13.49
CA ALA A 119 -6.72 4.88 14.94
C ALA A 119 -6.66 3.53 15.67
N VAL A 120 -7.52 2.58 15.30
CA VAL A 120 -7.60 1.26 15.95
C VAL A 120 -6.36 0.41 15.61
N ARG A 121 -5.85 0.49 14.38
CA ARG A 121 -4.67 -0.27 13.93
C ARG A 121 -3.44 0.02 14.79
N LEU A 122 -3.26 1.27 15.22
CA LEU A 122 -2.16 1.70 16.09
C LEU A 122 -2.21 1.06 17.50
N CYS A 123 -3.36 0.50 17.89
CA CYS A 123 -3.54 -0.13 19.19
C CYS A 123 -3.09 -1.60 19.20
N PHE A 124 -2.63 -2.16 18.07
CA PHE A 124 -2.21 -3.56 17.98
C PHE A 124 -0.68 -3.71 17.99
N PRO A 125 -0.11 -4.64 18.78
CA PRO A 125 1.34 -4.86 18.82
C PRO A 125 1.89 -5.39 17.49
N CYS A 126 2.80 -4.64 16.87
CA CYS A 126 3.39 -5.01 15.58
C CYS A 126 4.50 -6.07 15.69
N GLU A 127 5.04 -6.36 16.88
CA GLU A 127 6.15 -7.30 17.07
C GLU A 127 5.72 -8.78 17.15
N ASN A 128 4.40 -9.03 17.23
CA ASN A 128 3.86 -10.37 17.41
C ASN A 128 3.80 -11.12 16.08
N LYS A 129 4.86 -11.89 15.80
CA LYS A 129 4.95 -12.74 14.61
C LYS A 129 3.76 -13.69 14.50
N GLY A 130 3.16 -13.76 13.32
CA GLY A 130 2.03 -14.65 13.04
C GLY A 130 0.68 -14.16 13.57
N SER A 131 0.56 -12.89 13.97
CA SER A 131 -0.74 -12.26 14.22
C SER A 131 -1.45 -11.87 12.94
N GLY A 132 -2.78 -11.84 12.98
CA GLY A 132 -3.64 -11.52 11.85
C GLY A 132 -4.79 -10.57 12.23
N ILE A 133 -5.22 -9.77 11.27
CA ILE A 133 -6.38 -8.91 11.34
C ILE A 133 -7.25 -9.20 10.12
N LEU A 134 -8.49 -9.62 10.36
CA LEU A 134 -9.50 -9.82 9.33
C LEU A 134 -10.48 -8.65 9.38
N LEU A 135 -10.50 -7.83 8.35
CA LEU A 135 -11.37 -6.66 8.24
C LEU A 135 -12.47 -6.94 7.23
N MET A 136 -13.72 -6.70 7.58
CA MET A 136 -14.85 -6.74 6.65
C MET A 136 -15.38 -5.34 6.44
N THR A 137 -15.58 -4.96 5.18
CA THR A 137 -16.09 -3.64 4.84
C THR A 137 -16.92 -3.65 3.57
N ARG A 138 -17.77 -2.65 3.41
CA ARG A 138 -18.46 -2.33 2.16
C ARG A 138 -17.72 -1.23 1.38
N ASN A 139 -16.82 -0.52 2.05
CA ASN A 139 -16.07 0.60 1.49
C ASN A 139 -14.76 0.11 0.88
N THR A 140 -14.59 0.29 -0.42
CA THR A 140 -13.38 -0.10 -1.14
C THR A 140 -12.15 0.68 -0.73
N GLU A 141 -12.31 1.90 -0.22
CA GLU A 141 -11.19 2.74 0.25
C GLU A 141 -10.60 2.16 1.53
N VAL A 142 -11.45 1.87 2.52
CA VAL A 142 -11.05 1.19 3.78
C VAL A 142 -10.28 -0.10 3.49
N ALA A 143 -10.73 -0.88 2.51
CA ALA A 143 -10.06 -2.12 2.14
C ALA A 143 -8.69 -1.92 1.51
N ARG A 144 -8.52 -0.88 0.68
CA ARG A 144 -7.23 -0.54 0.07
C ARG A 144 -6.25 -0.06 1.14
N ASP A 145 -6.71 0.79 2.06
CA ASP A 145 -5.89 1.29 3.15
C ASP A 145 -5.47 0.16 4.11
N ALA A 146 -6.40 -0.73 4.45
CA ALA A 146 -6.11 -1.91 5.27
C ALA A 146 -5.11 -2.87 4.59
N ALA A 147 -5.13 -2.97 3.26
CA ALA A 147 -4.20 -3.81 2.51
C ALA A 147 -2.78 -3.21 2.39
N LEU A 148 -2.60 -1.92 2.70
CA LEU A 148 -1.28 -1.29 2.71
C LEU A 148 -0.50 -1.72 3.97
N PRO A 149 0.71 -2.28 3.83
CA PRO A 149 1.54 -2.58 4.98
C PRO A 149 1.87 -1.30 5.76
N TYR A 150 1.95 -1.40 7.08
CA TYR A 150 2.02 -0.24 7.97
C TYR A 150 3.29 0.60 7.70
N GLU A 151 4.40 -0.08 7.38
CA GLU A 151 5.64 0.60 7.02
C GLU A 151 5.50 1.52 5.79
N PHE A 152 4.78 1.09 4.74
CA PHE A 152 4.60 1.90 3.53
C PHE A 152 3.74 3.13 3.79
N GLU A 153 2.69 2.97 4.58
CA GLU A 153 1.80 4.06 4.97
C GLU A 153 2.55 5.11 5.81
N THR A 154 3.34 4.66 6.78
CA THR A 154 4.13 5.53 7.66
C THR A 154 5.17 6.34 6.88
N VAL A 155 5.93 5.67 6.00
CA VAL A 155 6.93 6.35 5.16
C VAL A 155 6.23 7.27 4.14
N GLY A 156 5.08 6.87 3.60
CA GLY A 156 4.29 7.69 2.69
C GLY A 156 3.78 8.98 3.34
N LYS A 157 3.25 8.90 4.56
CA LYS A 157 2.82 10.06 5.36
C LYS A 157 4.00 11.00 5.63
N GLN A 158 5.15 10.48 6.07
CA GLN A 158 6.37 11.28 6.25
C GLN A 158 6.78 12.01 4.96
N ILE A 159 6.79 11.30 3.83
CA ILE A 159 7.13 11.90 2.54
C ILE A 159 6.17 13.03 2.17
N ALA A 160 4.87 12.84 2.37
CA ALA A 160 3.86 13.84 2.06
C ALA A 160 4.03 15.12 2.92
N ASP A 161 4.36 14.96 4.21
CA ASP A 161 4.64 16.07 5.12
C ASP A 161 5.87 16.87 4.67
N GLU A 162 6.94 16.18 4.26
CA GLU A 162 8.16 16.79 3.72
C GLU A 162 7.93 17.47 2.36
N CYS A 163 6.83 17.18 1.66
CA CYS A 163 6.46 17.91 0.45
C CYS A 163 5.84 19.30 0.73
N HIS A 164 5.49 19.61 1.99
CA HIS A 164 4.92 20.88 2.43
C HIS A 164 3.74 21.39 1.60
N GLY A 165 2.92 20.47 1.07
CA GLY A 165 1.73 20.81 0.27
C GLY A 165 2.00 21.36 -1.13
N LEU A 166 3.25 21.33 -1.62
CA LEU A 166 3.60 21.86 -2.94
C LEU A 166 3.16 20.90 -4.07
N PRO A 167 2.23 21.30 -4.97
CA PRO A 167 1.67 20.39 -5.97
C PRO A 167 2.70 19.73 -6.89
N LEU A 168 3.71 20.48 -7.34
CA LEU A 168 4.76 19.95 -8.23
C LEU A 168 5.63 18.92 -7.53
N THR A 169 6.04 19.19 -6.29
CA THR A 169 6.81 18.25 -5.46
C THR A 169 6.03 16.96 -5.23
N ILE A 170 4.75 17.08 -4.85
CA ILE A 170 3.87 15.92 -4.65
C ILE A 170 3.74 15.10 -5.94
N ALA A 171 3.51 15.74 -7.08
CA ALA A 171 3.36 15.05 -8.36
C ALA A 171 4.63 14.28 -8.77
N VAL A 172 5.80 14.92 -8.60
CA VAL A 172 7.11 14.31 -8.84
C VAL A 172 7.29 13.08 -7.95
N VAL A 173 7.15 13.26 -6.65
CA VAL A 173 7.41 12.20 -5.67
C VAL A 173 6.43 11.04 -5.84
N ALA A 174 5.13 11.33 -6.04
CA ALA A 174 4.14 10.30 -6.36
C ALA A 174 4.50 9.53 -7.64
N GLY A 175 5.00 10.22 -8.67
CA GLY A 175 5.52 9.60 -9.89
C GLY A 175 6.69 8.66 -9.64
N LEU A 176 7.63 9.04 -8.76
CA LEU A 176 8.77 8.21 -8.37
C LEU A 176 8.36 6.97 -7.58
N LEU A 177 7.40 7.11 -6.67
CA LEU A 177 6.93 6.02 -5.82
C LEU A 177 6.06 5.02 -6.58
N LYS A 178 5.39 5.43 -7.65
CA LYS A 178 4.47 4.60 -8.45
C LYS A 178 5.06 3.25 -8.90
N SER A 179 6.35 3.23 -9.24
CA SER A 179 7.06 2.04 -9.73
C SER A 179 7.85 1.30 -8.64
N LYS A 180 7.99 1.88 -7.45
CA LYS A 180 8.76 1.31 -6.33
C LYS A 180 7.90 0.31 -5.55
N ARG A 181 8.42 -0.89 -5.34
CA ARG A 181 7.73 -2.00 -4.65
C ARG A 181 8.38 -2.39 -3.33
N ALA A 182 9.65 -2.04 -3.12
CA ALA A 182 10.37 -2.31 -1.88
C ALA A 182 10.28 -1.11 -0.93
N ILE A 183 10.23 -1.37 0.38
CA ILE A 183 10.12 -0.29 1.38
C ILE A 183 11.43 0.51 1.49
N GLU A 184 12.56 -0.13 1.22
CA GLU A 184 13.88 0.53 1.17
C GLU A 184 13.91 1.63 0.10
N ASP A 185 13.24 1.40 -1.03
CA ASP A 185 13.14 2.38 -2.10
C ASP A 185 12.34 3.62 -1.70
N TRP A 186 11.29 3.44 -0.90
CA TRP A 186 10.48 4.52 -0.34
C TRP A 186 11.28 5.30 0.71
N ARG A 187 12.00 4.61 1.59
CA ARG A 187 12.90 5.24 2.57
C ARG A 187 14.02 6.05 1.92
N SER A 188 14.56 5.59 0.78
CA SER A 188 15.53 6.36 0.00
C SER A 188 14.92 7.66 -0.51
N VAL A 189 13.73 7.60 -1.10
CA VAL A 189 13.01 8.79 -1.59
C VAL A 189 12.74 9.77 -0.46
N ALA A 190 12.32 9.28 0.72
CA ALA A 190 12.09 10.13 1.89
C ALA A 190 13.34 10.92 2.30
N LYS A 191 14.53 10.28 2.27
CA LYS A 191 15.80 10.97 2.55
C LYS A 191 16.10 12.04 1.51
N ASP A 192 15.91 11.72 0.24
CA ASP A 192 16.19 12.66 -0.86
C ASP A 192 15.26 13.87 -0.79
N VAL A 193 13.95 13.66 -0.56
CA VAL A 193 12.95 14.74 -0.43
C VAL A 193 13.29 15.64 0.74
N LYS A 194 13.69 15.09 1.89
CA LYS A 194 14.10 15.86 3.06
C LYS A 194 15.30 16.77 2.79
N LEU A 195 16.24 16.36 1.94
CA LEU A 195 17.40 17.17 1.55
C LEU A 195 17.05 18.33 0.61
N LEU A 196 15.86 18.31 -0.01
CA LEU A 196 15.43 19.35 -0.94
C LEU A 196 14.91 20.61 -0.27
N VAL A 197 14.34 20.50 0.94
CA VAL A 197 13.62 21.60 1.57
C VAL A 197 14.59 22.52 2.32
N THR A 198 15.38 23.30 1.58
CA THR A 198 16.12 24.48 2.08
C THR A 198 15.36 25.76 1.74
N ASN A 199 15.64 26.91 2.38
CA ASN A 199 14.75 28.09 2.40
C ASN A 199 14.59 28.88 1.08
N ASP A 200 15.31 28.55 -0.01
CA ASP A 200 15.28 29.33 -1.25
C ASP A 200 14.30 28.77 -2.32
N PRO A 201 13.31 29.54 -2.80
CA PRO A 201 12.31 29.08 -3.78
C PRO A 201 12.87 28.67 -5.15
N ASP A 202 13.86 29.39 -5.68
CA ASP A 202 14.43 29.12 -7.02
C ASP A 202 15.32 27.89 -7.00
N GLU A 203 16.09 27.69 -5.92
CA GLU A 203 16.87 26.48 -5.72
C GLU A 203 15.98 25.24 -5.58
N ARG A 204 14.78 25.36 -4.99
CA ARG A 204 13.84 24.24 -4.80
C ARG A 204 13.33 23.65 -6.12
N CYS A 205 12.92 24.48 -7.09
CA CYS A 205 12.41 23.99 -8.37
C CYS A 205 13.47 23.17 -9.12
N SER A 206 14.70 23.69 -9.18
CA SER A 206 15.83 23.00 -9.79
C SER A 206 16.14 21.68 -9.08
N ARG A 207 16.13 21.66 -7.75
CA ARG A 207 16.42 20.45 -6.99
C ARG A 207 15.28 19.40 -7.07
N VAL A 208 14.01 19.80 -7.09
CA VAL A 208 12.85 18.89 -7.28
C VAL A 208 12.88 18.23 -8.66
N LEU A 209 13.17 19.01 -9.71
CA LEU A 209 13.36 18.48 -11.05
C LEU A 209 14.60 17.58 -11.13
N GLY A 210 15.69 17.98 -10.47
CA GLY A 210 16.90 17.16 -10.34
C GLY A 210 16.64 15.80 -9.67
N LEU A 211 15.76 15.76 -8.66
CA LEU A 211 15.38 14.53 -7.97
C LEU A 211 14.60 13.58 -8.88
N SER A 212 13.64 14.13 -9.64
CA SER A 212 12.94 13.40 -10.70
C SER A 212 13.92 12.79 -11.69
N TYR A 213 14.82 13.63 -12.21
CA TYR A 213 15.82 13.27 -13.20
C TYR A 213 16.77 12.18 -12.67
N ASN A 214 17.27 12.32 -11.44
CA ASN A 214 18.23 11.38 -10.85
C ASN A 214 17.67 9.96 -10.70
N HIS A 215 16.36 9.84 -10.48
CA HIS A 215 15.66 8.56 -10.36
C HIS A 215 15.22 7.95 -11.70
N LEU A 216 15.37 8.67 -12.81
CA LEU A 216 15.14 8.09 -14.14
C LEU A 216 16.20 7.03 -14.46
N THR A 217 15.80 6.00 -15.21
CA THR A 217 16.75 5.06 -15.82
C THR A 217 17.67 5.81 -16.80
N SER A 218 18.88 5.29 -17.05
CA SER A 218 19.85 5.92 -17.96
C SER A 218 19.26 6.29 -19.32
N ASN A 219 18.42 5.42 -19.87
CA ASN A 219 17.71 5.64 -21.13
C ASN A 219 16.75 6.84 -21.06
N LEU A 220 15.97 6.94 -19.99
CA LEU A 220 15.02 8.04 -19.80
C LEU A 220 15.73 9.36 -19.51
N LYS A 221 16.88 9.34 -18.82
CA LYS A 221 17.74 10.52 -18.64
C LYS A 221 18.18 11.10 -19.99
N ALA A 222 18.63 10.24 -20.91
CA ALA A 222 19.01 10.64 -22.26
C ALA A 222 17.81 11.24 -23.04
N CYS A 223 16.62 10.61 -22.94
CA CYS A 223 15.39 11.17 -23.52
C CYS A 223 15.07 12.57 -22.99
N VAL A 224 15.20 12.80 -21.68
CA VAL A 224 14.92 14.10 -21.06
C VAL A 224 15.91 15.16 -21.51
N LEU A 225 17.21 14.85 -21.55
CA LEU A 225 18.24 15.78 -22.04
C LEU A 225 18.03 16.17 -23.50
N HIS A 226 17.52 15.26 -24.33
CA HIS A 226 17.26 15.51 -25.75
C HIS A 226 16.24 16.64 -25.98
N PHE A 227 15.37 16.93 -25.01
CA PHE A 227 14.46 18.08 -25.11
C PHE A 227 15.20 19.43 -25.18
N GLY A 228 16.42 19.52 -24.66
CA GLY A 228 17.23 20.75 -24.70
C GLY A 228 17.67 21.19 -26.11
N ILE A 229 17.42 20.38 -27.14
CA ILE A 229 17.69 20.72 -28.55
C ILE A 229 16.59 21.62 -29.13
N PHE A 230 15.37 21.57 -28.56
CA PHE A 230 14.23 22.31 -29.06
C PHE A 230 14.19 23.74 -28.48
N PRO A 231 13.72 24.73 -29.24
CA PRO A 231 13.51 26.08 -28.73
C PRO A 231 12.54 26.10 -27.54
N GLU A 232 12.77 27.00 -26.60
CA GLU A 232 11.86 27.26 -25.48
C GLU A 232 10.44 27.59 -25.98
N ASP A 233 9.44 27.08 -25.27
CA ASP A 233 8.01 27.25 -25.56
C ASP A 233 7.54 26.79 -26.96
N SER A 234 8.36 26.01 -27.68
CA SER A 234 7.96 25.45 -28.97
C SER A 234 7.12 24.17 -28.82
N GLU A 235 6.11 24.02 -29.67
CA GLU A 235 5.37 22.77 -29.77
C GLU A 235 6.25 21.69 -30.41
N ILE A 236 6.44 20.57 -29.71
CA ILE A 236 7.26 19.45 -30.18
C ILE A 236 6.35 18.34 -30.69
N PRO A 237 6.34 18.04 -32.01
CA PRO A 237 5.55 16.93 -32.54
C PRO A 237 6.05 15.58 -32.00
N VAL A 238 5.22 14.89 -31.23
CA VAL A 238 5.56 13.62 -30.55
C VAL A 238 6.11 12.56 -31.51
N LYS A 239 5.60 12.52 -32.75
CA LYS A 239 6.05 11.57 -33.79
C LYS A 239 7.52 11.80 -34.18
N ASN A 240 7.96 13.05 -34.25
CA ASN A 240 9.33 13.40 -34.62
C ASN A 240 10.28 13.12 -33.45
N LEU A 241 9.84 13.44 -32.23
CA LEU A 241 10.56 13.14 -31.00
C LEU A 241 10.80 11.63 -30.82
N MET A 242 9.76 10.81 -31.01
CA MET A 242 9.87 9.35 -30.92
C MET A 242 10.85 8.77 -31.95
N ARG A 243 10.87 9.29 -33.19
CA ARG A 243 11.85 8.86 -34.22
C ARG A 243 13.27 9.18 -33.78
N SER A 244 13.50 10.41 -33.33
CA SER A 244 14.81 10.86 -32.84
C SER A 244 15.33 9.95 -31.71
N TRP A 245 14.51 9.65 -30.70
CA TRP A 245 14.90 8.75 -29.60
C TRP A 245 15.14 7.29 -30.03
N MET A 246 14.53 6.83 -31.13
CA MET A 246 14.80 5.51 -31.70
C MET A 246 16.12 5.49 -32.49
N ASP A 247 16.42 6.56 -33.22
CA ASP A 247 17.64 6.71 -34.04
C ASP A 247 18.89 6.91 -33.15
N GLU A 248 18.76 7.69 -32.08
CA GLU A 248 19.82 7.88 -31.06
C GLU A 248 19.96 6.67 -30.11
N GLY A 249 19.06 5.68 -30.22
CA GLY A 249 19.15 4.42 -29.47
C GLY A 249 18.73 4.52 -28.01
N PHE A 250 18.09 5.62 -27.58
CA PHE A 250 17.63 5.80 -26.21
C PHE A 250 16.50 4.84 -25.83
N LEU A 251 15.64 4.50 -26.80
CA LEU A 251 14.58 3.51 -26.60
C LEU A 251 15.03 2.13 -27.10
N LYS A 252 15.35 1.25 -26.16
CA LYS A 252 15.49 -0.19 -26.44
C LYS A 252 14.11 -0.79 -26.68
N LEU A 253 13.62 -0.76 -27.92
CA LEU A 253 12.58 -1.67 -28.36
C LEU A 253 13.09 -3.10 -28.08
N LYS A 254 12.34 -3.90 -27.30
CA LYS A 254 12.42 -5.35 -27.45
C LYS A 254 12.27 -5.61 -28.95
N MET A 255 13.35 -6.08 -29.56
CA MET A 255 13.60 -6.21 -31.00
C MET A 255 12.63 -7.16 -31.74
N ILE A 256 11.38 -7.31 -31.31
CA ILE A 256 10.41 -8.19 -31.97
C ILE A 256 9.99 -7.62 -33.33
N TRP A 257 10.06 -6.30 -33.53
CA TRP A 257 9.62 -5.66 -34.78
C TRP A 257 10.74 -5.42 -35.78
N LYS A 258 11.98 -5.14 -35.34
CA LYS A 258 13.11 -4.90 -36.26
C LYS A 258 13.59 -6.18 -36.93
N GLU A 259 13.59 -7.32 -36.23
CA GLU A 259 13.91 -8.63 -36.81
C GLU A 259 12.78 -9.18 -37.67
N ARG A 260 11.51 -8.99 -37.29
CA ARG A 260 10.36 -9.34 -38.15
C ARG A 260 10.28 -8.48 -39.41
N LEU A 261 10.50 -7.16 -39.33
CA LEU A 261 10.55 -6.31 -40.52
C LEU A 261 11.75 -6.65 -41.41
N ARG A 262 12.94 -6.94 -40.84
CA ARG A 262 14.06 -7.43 -41.64
C ARG A 262 13.79 -8.80 -42.27
N SER A 263 13.09 -9.72 -41.58
CA SER A 263 12.74 -11.01 -42.17
C SER A 263 11.67 -10.87 -43.25
N VAL A 264 10.71 -9.96 -43.07
CA VAL A 264 9.66 -9.65 -44.05
C VAL A 264 10.23 -8.92 -45.27
N CYS A 265 11.11 -7.94 -45.10
CA CYS A 265 11.78 -7.25 -46.22
C CYS A 265 12.71 -8.19 -47.00
N LYS A 266 13.46 -9.07 -46.32
CA LYS A 266 14.22 -10.14 -46.98
C LYS A 266 13.34 -11.12 -47.76
N SER A 267 12.14 -11.43 -47.27
CA SER A 267 11.20 -12.32 -47.97
C SER A 267 10.53 -11.66 -49.18
N LEU A 268 10.56 -10.33 -49.28
CA LEU A 268 9.93 -9.55 -50.34
C LEU A 268 10.93 -8.98 -51.37
N SER A 269 12.24 -9.26 -51.24
CA SER A 269 13.30 -8.71 -52.12
C SER A 269 13.21 -7.19 -52.32
N ILE A 270 12.87 -6.47 -51.26
CA ILE A 270 12.93 -5.00 -51.25
C ILE A 270 14.23 -4.63 -50.55
N ASP A 271 15.21 -4.14 -51.33
CA ASP A 271 16.43 -3.57 -50.77
C ASP A 271 16.09 -2.28 -50.00
N VAL A 272 16.67 -2.16 -48.80
CA VAL A 272 16.50 -1.00 -47.89
C VAL A 272 17.42 0.13 -48.34
#